data_AF-E6KAL6-F1
#
_entry.id   AF-E6KAL6-F1
#
_cell.length_a   1.000
_cell.length_b   1.000
_cell.length_c   1.000
_cell.angle_alpha   90.00
_cell.angle_beta   90.00
_cell.angle_gamma   90.00
#
_symmetry.space_group_name_H-M   'P 1'
#
loop_
_entity.id
_entity.type
_entity.pdbx_description
1 polymer ?
#
loop_
_entity_poly.entity_id
_entity_poly.type
_entity_poly.pdbx_seq_one_letter_code
_entity_poly.pdbx_strand_id
1 'polypeptide(L)'
;MLDEYTTIKENIVGEGFYSEKRSKFLAFAHHVYDADEVKAIVADYRRRYYDARHVCYAYMLGPGRTDFRAVDDGEPSSTAGKPILGQINSRGLTDVLVVVVRYYGGVNLGTGGLIVAYRTAAAAALDAAEVETRQVEEIIDFCFPYLMMNDVMRVVKDLSPRIVSQQFDNDCTIRLAIRRSMAEELRSRLGVGGKASPGPSEGGEGLAG
;
A
#
# COMPACT_ATOMS: atom_id res chain seq x y z
N MET A 1 -12.46 -1.30 -15.35
CA MET A 1 -11.56 -1.83 -14.30
C MET A 1 -10.45 -0.82 -14.09
N LEU A 2 -9.95 -0.67 -12.86
CA LEU A 2 -8.75 0.12 -12.58
C LEU A 2 -7.54 -0.69 -13.09
N ASP A 3 -6.80 -0.09 -14.01
CA ASP A 3 -5.63 -0.68 -14.65
C ASP A 3 -4.31 -0.11 -14.14
N GLU A 4 -4.39 1.05 -13.51
CA GLU A 4 -3.25 1.78 -12.97
C GLU A 4 -3.66 2.40 -11.62
N TYR A 5 -2.68 2.58 -10.75
CA TYR A 5 -2.83 3.27 -9.49
C TYR A 5 -1.60 4.13 -9.23
N THR A 6 -1.78 5.19 -8.45
CA THR A 6 -0.70 6.09 -8.10
C THR A 6 -0.26 5.84 -6.65
N THR A 7 1.04 5.75 -6.44
CA THR A 7 1.67 5.54 -5.14
C THR A 7 2.92 6.42 -5.01
N ILE A 8 3.70 6.25 -3.95
CA ILE A 8 5.03 6.84 -3.77
C ILE A 8 6.10 5.75 -3.83
N LYS A 9 7.34 6.10 -4.19
CA LYS A 9 8.44 5.14 -4.31
C LYS A 9 8.84 4.52 -2.97
N GLU A 10 9.09 3.21 -3.00
CA GLU A 10 9.41 2.38 -1.82
C GLU A 10 10.60 2.84 -0.98
N ASN A 11 11.67 3.30 -1.63
CA ASN A 11 12.94 3.56 -0.95
C ASN A 11 13.16 5.05 -0.65
N ILE A 12 12.11 5.87 -0.74
CA ILE A 12 12.19 7.32 -0.55
C ILE A 12 11.07 7.75 0.39
N VAL A 13 11.46 8.16 1.60
CA VAL A 13 10.53 8.70 2.58
C VAL A 13 10.30 10.18 2.30
N GLY A 14 9.05 10.56 2.08
CA GLY A 14 8.68 11.98 1.99
C GLY A 14 8.64 12.59 3.39
N GLU A 15 9.43 13.64 3.63
CA GLU A 15 9.50 14.30 4.94
C GLU A 15 8.83 15.68 4.89
N GLY A 16 8.02 15.96 5.91
CA GLY A 16 7.29 17.22 6.05
C GLY A 16 7.46 17.81 7.45
N PHE A 17 7.42 19.13 7.54
CA PHE A 17 7.44 19.83 8.81
C PHE A 17 6.43 20.97 8.82
N TYR A 18 5.70 21.09 9.94
CA TYR A 18 4.85 22.22 10.22
C TYR A 18 4.96 22.63 11.69
N SER A 19 4.83 23.92 11.98
CA SER A 19 4.80 24.40 13.35
C SER A 19 3.78 25.51 13.54
N GLU A 20 3.05 25.45 14.65
CA GLU A 20 2.08 26.48 15.03
C GLU A 20 2.00 26.59 16.56
N LYS A 21 1.98 27.83 17.08
CA LYS A 21 1.96 28.14 18.52
C LYS A 21 2.94 27.27 19.33
N ARG A 22 4.18 27.19 18.82
CA ARG A 22 5.30 26.37 19.35
C ARG A 22 5.10 24.86 19.31
N SER A 23 3.93 24.37 18.88
CA SER A 23 3.76 22.94 18.58
C SER A 23 4.49 22.61 17.30
N LYS A 24 5.10 21.43 17.24
CA LYS A 24 5.84 20.94 16.07
C LYS A 24 5.20 19.65 15.57
N PHE A 25 5.10 19.53 14.25
CA PHE A 25 4.52 18.40 13.54
C PHE A 25 5.54 17.91 12.53
N LEU A 26 6.09 16.72 12.77
CA LEU A 26 7.03 16.04 11.89
C LEU A 26 6.25 14.96 11.16
N ALA A 27 6.19 15.05 9.84
CA ALA A 27 5.39 14.16 9.00
C ALA A 27 6.29 13.32 8.10
N PHE A 28 5.92 12.05 7.91
CA PHE A 28 6.68 11.07 7.14
C PHE A 28 5.73 10.25 6.28
N ALA A 29 5.94 10.27 4.97
CA ALA A 29 5.19 9.48 4.00
C ALA A 29 6.02 8.28 3.54
N HIS A 30 5.46 7.08 3.67
CA HIS A 30 6.09 5.80 3.32
C HIS A 30 5.22 5.09 2.29
N HIS A 31 5.85 4.46 1.30
CA HIS A 31 5.20 3.37 0.60
C HIS A 31 4.99 2.21 1.58
N VAL A 32 3.87 1.51 1.48
CA VAL A 32 3.59 0.31 2.29
C VAL A 32 2.78 -0.69 1.48
N TYR A 33 3.06 -1.96 1.67
CA TYR A 33 2.39 -3.06 0.96
C TYR A 33 1.18 -3.60 1.70
N ASP A 34 1.23 -3.59 3.03
CA ASP A 34 0.21 -4.21 3.86
C ASP A 34 0.09 -3.55 5.24
N ALA A 35 -0.93 -3.98 5.98
CA ALA A 35 -1.23 -3.45 7.30
C ALA A 35 -0.20 -3.86 8.38
N ASP A 36 0.58 -4.92 8.18
CA ASP A 36 1.59 -5.37 9.13
C ASP A 36 2.88 -4.55 9.02
N GLU A 37 3.28 -4.20 7.81
CA GLU A 37 4.34 -3.22 7.55
C GLU A 37 3.97 -1.86 8.16
N VAL A 38 2.72 -1.42 8.00
CA VAL A 38 2.22 -0.20 8.66
C VAL A 38 2.43 -0.26 10.17
N LYS A 39 2.04 -1.36 10.82
CA LYS A 39 2.22 -1.52 12.28
C LYS A 39 3.69 -1.47 12.67
N ALA A 40 4.56 -2.13 11.91
CA ALA A 40 6.00 -2.16 12.15
C ALA A 40 6.61 -0.76 12.07
N ILE A 41 6.29 0.00 11.01
CA ILE A 41 6.77 1.37 10.82
C ILE A 41 6.26 2.29 11.93
N VAL A 42 4.96 2.25 12.25
CA VAL A 42 4.39 3.09 13.32
C VAL A 42 5.02 2.77 14.68
N ALA A 43 5.26 1.49 14.98
CA ALA A 43 5.96 1.10 16.20
C ALA A 43 7.39 1.66 16.24
N ASP A 44 8.08 1.72 15.10
CA ASP A 44 9.39 2.34 15.00
C ASP A 44 9.36 3.85 15.30
N TYR A 45 8.41 4.58 14.71
CA TYR A 45 8.22 6.01 15.03
C TYR A 45 7.93 6.24 16.51
N ARG A 46 7.12 5.39 17.15
CA ARG A 46 6.88 5.48 18.59
C ARG A 46 8.13 5.26 19.42
N ARG A 47 9.03 4.35 19.02
CA ARG A 47 10.31 4.13 19.72
C ARG A 47 11.28 5.30 19.50
N ARG A 48 11.40 5.76 18.25
CA ARG A 48 12.31 6.86 17.87
C ARG A 48 11.92 8.19 18.50
N TYR A 49 10.63 8.45 18.57
CA TYR A 49 10.05 9.67 19.14
C TYR A 49 9.30 9.35 20.45
N TYR A 50 9.94 8.61 21.35
CA TYR A 50 9.34 8.13 22.60
C TYR A 50 8.87 9.25 23.54
N ASP A 51 9.41 10.45 23.38
CA ASP A 51 9.09 11.66 24.14
C ASP A 51 7.99 12.51 23.48
N ALA A 52 7.57 12.16 22.26
CA ALA A 52 6.45 12.81 21.59
C ALA A 52 5.13 12.40 22.24
N ARG A 53 4.17 13.34 22.24
CA ARG A 53 2.87 13.12 22.90
C ARG A 53 1.92 12.29 22.06
N HIS A 54 2.00 12.46 20.74
CA HIS A 54 1.11 11.83 19.78
C HIS A 54 1.89 11.42 18.54
N VAL A 55 1.67 10.19 18.09
CA VAL A 55 2.12 9.61 16.83
C VAL A 55 0.86 9.21 16.05
N CYS A 56 0.23 10.21 15.46
CA CYS A 56 -0.98 10.04 14.66
C CYS A 56 -0.61 9.53 13.28
N TYR A 57 -1.48 8.78 12.63
CA TYR A 57 -1.21 8.29 11.29
C TYR A 57 -2.48 8.01 10.50
N ALA A 58 -2.32 7.88 9.18
CA ALA A 58 -3.31 7.26 8.33
C ALA A 58 -2.64 6.50 7.19
N TYR A 59 -3.32 5.50 6.66
CA TYR A 59 -2.88 4.77 5.48
C TYR A 59 -4.03 4.48 4.52
N MET A 60 -3.67 4.20 3.27
CA MET A 60 -4.54 3.69 2.22
C MET A 60 -3.79 2.56 1.50
N LEU A 61 -4.41 1.40 1.34
CA LEU A 61 -3.84 0.22 0.71
C LEU A 61 -4.65 -0.24 -0.51
N GLY A 62 -3.92 -0.74 -1.49
CA GLY A 62 -4.39 -1.42 -2.67
C GLY A 62 -4.99 -0.48 -3.73
N PRO A 63 -4.99 -0.91 -5.00
CA PRO A 63 -5.54 -0.12 -6.11
C PRO A 63 -7.04 0.15 -5.97
N GLY A 64 -7.77 -0.71 -5.25
CA GLY A 64 -9.19 -0.52 -4.95
C GLY A 64 -9.47 0.56 -3.91
N ARG A 65 -8.46 0.98 -3.13
CA ARG A 65 -8.57 2.01 -2.09
C ARG A 65 -9.67 1.73 -1.04
N THR A 66 -9.88 0.46 -0.72
CA THR A 66 -10.92 0.01 0.22
C THR A 66 -10.38 -0.33 1.61
N ASP A 67 -9.08 -0.58 1.73
CA ASP A 67 -8.42 -0.82 3.01
C ASP A 67 -7.70 0.45 3.45
N PHE A 68 -8.21 1.08 4.50
CA PHE A 68 -7.67 2.33 5.03
C PHE A 68 -7.90 2.44 6.52
N ARG A 69 -7.07 3.23 7.18
CA ARG A 69 -7.26 3.59 8.59
C ARG A 69 -6.78 5.00 8.86
N ALA A 70 -7.38 5.61 9.86
CA ALA A 70 -7.01 6.92 10.41
C ALA A 70 -6.96 6.80 11.93
N VAL A 71 -5.85 7.19 12.54
CA VAL A 71 -5.61 7.04 13.99
C VAL A 71 -5.16 8.36 14.58
N ASP A 72 -5.93 8.85 15.55
CA ASP A 72 -5.71 10.13 16.23
C ASP A 72 -4.71 10.04 17.40
N ASP A 73 -4.35 8.85 17.87
CA ASP A 73 -3.37 8.62 18.94
C ASP A 73 -3.52 9.53 20.17
N GLY A 74 -4.71 9.61 20.75
CA GLY A 74 -4.97 10.43 21.94
C GLY A 74 -5.19 11.92 21.66
N GLU A 75 -5.09 12.38 20.41
CA GLU A 75 -5.70 13.64 19.99
C GLU A 75 -7.23 13.58 20.08
N PRO A 76 -7.91 14.73 20.14
CA PRO A 76 -9.37 14.77 20.00
C PRO A 76 -9.82 14.06 18.72
N SER A 77 -10.93 13.33 18.82
CA SER A 77 -11.44 12.50 17.72
C SER A 77 -11.55 13.27 16.41
N SER A 78 -11.07 12.65 15.32
CA SER A 78 -11.09 13.16 13.96
C SER A 78 -10.27 14.43 13.70
N THR A 79 -9.40 14.83 14.63
CA THR A 79 -8.57 16.04 14.47
C THR A 79 -7.19 15.80 13.87
N ALA A 80 -6.73 14.54 13.78
CA ALA A 80 -5.42 14.19 13.26
C ALA A 80 -5.49 13.16 12.14
N GLY A 81 -5.95 11.94 12.44
CA GLY A 81 -5.97 10.82 11.49
C GLY A 81 -6.80 11.13 10.25
N LYS A 82 -8.00 11.68 10.40
CA LYS A 82 -8.87 12.03 9.26
C LYS A 82 -8.27 13.12 8.37
N PRO A 83 -7.72 14.23 8.90
CA PRO A 83 -6.96 15.20 8.10
C PRO A 83 -5.80 14.59 7.30
N ILE A 84 -5.03 13.68 7.91
CA ILE A 84 -3.92 12.97 7.24
C ILE A 84 -4.47 12.11 6.09
N LEU A 85 -5.48 11.27 6.36
CA LEU A 85 -6.13 10.43 5.33
C LEU A 85 -6.72 11.28 4.19
N GLY A 86 -7.27 12.44 4.54
CA GLY A 86 -7.80 13.40 3.57
C GLY A 86 -6.73 13.87 2.57
N GLN A 87 -5.47 14.02 2.98
CA GLN A 87 -4.38 14.39 2.09
C GLN A 87 -3.92 13.26 1.17
N ILE A 88 -3.96 12.01 1.65
CA ILE A 88 -3.73 10.82 0.84
C ILE A 88 -4.83 10.73 -0.24
N ASN A 89 -6.09 10.92 0.17
CA ASN A 89 -7.23 10.88 -0.73
C ASN A 89 -7.25 12.00 -1.77
N SER A 90 -6.94 13.23 -1.39
CA SER A 90 -6.95 14.37 -2.32
C SER A 90 -5.90 14.23 -3.43
N ARG A 91 -4.83 13.45 -3.19
CA ARG A 91 -3.78 13.16 -4.19
C ARG A 91 -4.01 11.87 -4.97
N GLY A 92 -5.09 11.13 -4.69
CA GLY A 92 -5.33 9.85 -5.37
C GLY A 92 -4.27 8.78 -5.09
N LEU A 93 -3.54 8.89 -3.98
CA LEU A 93 -2.46 7.96 -3.61
C LEU A 93 -2.96 6.74 -2.85
N THR A 94 -2.39 5.57 -3.13
CA THR A 94 -2.61 4.31 -2.41
C THR A 94 -1.28 3.58 -2.19
N ASP A 95 -1.27 2.54 -1.38
CA ASP A 95 -0.06 1.88 -0.87
C ASP A 95 0.83 2.90 -0.16
N VAL A 96 0.20 3.77 0.65
CA VAL A 96 0.84 4.88 1.35
C VAL A 96 0.43 4.91 2.82
N LEU A 97 1.42 5.09 3.69
CA LEU A 97 1.28 5.44 5.09
C LEU A 97 1.82 6.85 5.30
N VAL A 98 1.07 7.69 6.01
CA VAL A 98 1.58 8.97 6.52
C VAL A 98 1.51 8.96 8.04
N VAL A 99 2.68 9.13 8.67
CA VAL A 99 2.84 9.26 10.14
C VAL A 99 3.12 10.73 10.45
N VAL A 100 2.44 11.28 11.45
CA VAL A 100 2.68 12.63 11.97
C VAL A 100 2.95 12.57 13.46
N VAL A 101 4.19 12.89 13.83
CA VAL A 101 4.66 12.99 15.21
C VAL A 101 4.45 14.42 15.69
N ARG A 102 3.79 14.59 16.83
CA ARG A 102 3.51 15.91 17.42
C ARG A 102 4.22 16.12 18.75
N TYR A 103 4.92 17.25 18.84
CA TYR A 103 5.37 17.84 20.10
C TYR A 103 4.48 19.01 20.51
N TYR A 104 3.95 18.98 21.73
CA TYR A 104 3.07 20.03 22.25
C TYR A 104 3.84 21.32 22.62
N GLY A 105 3.37 22.46 22.13
CA GLY A 105 4.01 23.77 22.32
C GLY A 105 3.63 24.55 23.58
N GLY A 106 2.91 23.95 24.53
CA GLY A 106 2.42 24.65 25.73
C GLY A 106 1.20 25.54 25.50
N VAL A 107 0.65 25.60 24.28
CA VAL A 107 -0.56 26.36 23.94
C VAL A 107 -1.50 25.48 23.13
N ASN A 108 -2.78 25.47 23.51
CA ASN A 108 -3.78 24.70 22.78
C ASN A 108 -4.10 25.33 21.42
N LEU A 109 -4.13 24.50 20.37
CA LEU A 109 -4.51 24.91 19.02
C LEU A 109 -6.04 24.95 18.83
N GLY A 110 -6.79 24.23 19.68
CA GLY A 110 -8.21 23.95 19.46
C GLY A 110 -8.44 22.98 18.29
N THR A 111 -9.67 22.49 18.15
CA THR A 111 -10.04 21.49 17.13
C THR A 111 -9.70 21.92 15.71
N GLY A 112 -10.05 23.17 15.34
CA GLY A 112 -9.77 23.69 14.00
C GLY A 112 -8.28 23.83 13.71
N GLY A 113 -7.49 24.30 14.69
CA GLY A 113 -6.04 24.44 14.54
C GLY A 113 -5.33 23.08 14.40
N LEU A 114 -5.76 22.05 15.14
CA LEU A 114 -5.23 20.70 14.97
C LEU A 114 -5.48 20.15 13.58
N ILE A 115 -6.73 20.28 13.09
CA ILE A 115 -7.10 19.83 11.75
C ILE A 115 -6.21 20.47 10.68
N VAL A 116 -6.00 21.78 10.77
CA VAL A 116 -5.13 22.50 9.83
C VAL A 116 -3.68 22.03 9.96
N ALA A 117 -3.16 21.92 11.19
CA ALA A 117 -1.77 21.53 11.41
C ALA A 117 -1.44 20.13 10.89
N TYR A 118 -2.27 19.12 11.20
CA TYR A 118 -2.09 17.75 10.70
C TYR A 118 -2.25 17.66 9.19
N ARG A 119 -3.22 18.38 8.62
CA ARG A 119 -3.40 18.47 7.17
C ARG A 119 -2.17 19.05 6.50
N THR A 120 -1.66 20.18 6.99
CA THR A 120 -0.53 20.89 6.38
C THR A 120 0.77 20.08 6.51
N ALA A 121 1.02 19.45 7.66
CA ALA A 121 2.18 18.60 7.84
C ALA A 121 2.15 17.37 6.91
N ALA A 122 1.01 16.68 6.83
CA ALA A 122 0.83 15.54 5.94
C ALA A 122 0.96 15.94 4.46
N ALA A 123 0.41 17.09 4.07
CA ALA A 123 0.58 17.63 2.73
C ALA A 123 2.06 17.83 2.37
N ALA A 124 2.83 18.46 3.27
CA ALA A 124 4.25 18.70 3.05
C ALA A 124 5.05 17.40 2.87
N ALA A 125 4.76 16.36 3.67
CA ALA A 125 5.42 15.06 3.52
C ALA A 125 5.08 14.38 2.18
N LEU A 126 3.82 14.45 1.75
CA LEU A 126 3.39 13.88 0.47
C LEU A 126 3.92 14.67 -0.74
N ASP A 127 4.07 15.98 -0.62
CA ASP A 127 4.62 16.84 -1.68
C ASP A 127 6.15 16.65 -1.84
N ALA A 128 6.83 16.23 -0.77
CA ALA A 128 8.24 15.85 -0.78
C ALA A 128 8.48 14.40 -1.24
N ALA A 129 7.44 13.57 -1.35
CA ALA A 129 7.56 12.19 -1.78
C ALA A 129 7.67 12.08 -3.31
N GLU A 130 8.44 11.11 -3.80
CA GLU A 130 8.48 10.80 -5.23
C GLU A 130 7.27 9.95 -5.62
N VAL A 131 6.33 10.56 -6.34
CA VAL A 131 5.10 9.90 -6.82
C VAL A 131 5.37 9.11 -8.10
N GLU A 132 4.77 7.93 -8.20
CA GLU A 132 4.80 7.11 -9.42
C GLU A 132 3.46 6.41 -9.69
N THR A 133 3.24 6.04 -10.95
CA THR A 133 2.08 5.27 -11.39
C THR A 133 2.50 3.83 -11.68
N ARG A 134 1.77 2.87 -11.11
CA ARG A 134 1.99 1.44 -11.29
C ARG A 134 0.79 0.80 -11.97
N GLN A 135 1.03 -0.29 -12.69
CA GLN A 135 -0.04 -1.09 -13.28
C GLN A 135 -0.68 -2.00 -12.22
N VAL A 136 -2.00 -2.16 -12.30
CA VAL A 136 -2.70 -3.20 -11.56
C VAL A 136 -2.48 -4.51 -12.29
N GLU A 137 -1.68 -5.38 -11.70
CA GLU A 137 -1.46 -6.73 -12.21
C GLU A 137 -2.45 -7.71 -11.58
N GLU A 138 -2.86 -8.69 -12.37
CA GLU A 138 -3.61 -9.86 -11.94
C GLU A 138 -2.69 -11.08 -12.05
N ILE A 139 -2.67 -11.89 -10.98
CA ILE A 139 -1.92 -13.14 -10.96
C ILE A 139 -2.80 -14.25 -11.52
N ILE A 140 -2.29 -14.93 -12.55
CA ILE A 140 -2.91 -16.11 -13.15
C ILE A 140 -1.95 -17.28 -12.96
N ASP A 141 -2.39 -18.26 -12.18
CA ASP A 141 -1.76 -19.56 -12.07
C ASP A 141 -2.31 -20.49 -13.16
N PHE A 142 -1.41 -21.10 -13.93
CA PHE A 142 -1.77 -22.01 -15.00
C PHE A 142 -0.96 -23.31 -14.92
N CYS A 143 -1.68 -24.43 -14.85
CA CYS A 143 -1.11 -25.77 -14.86
C CYS A 143 -1.43 -26.45 -16.20
N PHE A 144 -0.43 -27.04 -16.84
CA PHE A 144 -0.55 -27.62 -18.17
C PHE A 144 0.42 -28.80 -18.37
N PRO A 145 0.08 -29.76 -19.26
CA PRO A 145 0.98 -30.85 -19.60
C PRO A 145 2.16 -30.34 -20.45
N TYR A 146 3.30 -31.02 -20.36
CA TYR A 146 4.53 -30.63 -21.08
C TYR A 146 4.33 -30.48 -22.60
N LEU A 147 3.43 -31.26 -23.22
CA LEU A 147 3.12 -31.13 -24.66
C LEU A 147 2.61 -29.72 -25.06
N MET A 148 2.01 -28.98 -24.14
CA MET A 148 1.49 -27.62 -24.40
C MET A 148 2.54 -26.52 -24.19
N MET A 149 3.77 -26.87 -23.80
CA MET A 149 4.83 -25.91 -23.46
C MET A 149 5.04 -24.87 -24.57
N ASN A 150 5.15 -25.30 -25.82
CA ASN A 150 5.41 -24.39 -26.94
C ASN A 150 4.25 -23.40 -27.16
N ASP A 151 3.02 -23.86 -27.01
CA ASP A 151 1.83 -23.02 -27.18
C ASP A 151 1.71 -22.01 -26.04
N VAL A 152 1.94 -22.44 -24.80
CA VAL A 152 1.92 -21.57 -23.61
C VAL A 152 3.01 -20.50 -23.72
N MET A 153 4.24 -20.88 -24.03
CA MET A 153 5.34 -19.93 -24.16
C MET A 153 5.14 -18.96 -25.34
N ARG A 154 4.42 -19.36 -26.39
CA ARG A 154 4.00 -18.46 -27.46
C ARG A 154 3.01 -17.41 -26.96
N VAL A 155 2.02 -17.80 -26.17
CA VAL A 155 1.07 -16.84 -25.56
C VAL A 155 1.80 -15.88 -24.62
N VAL A 156 2.72 -16.39 -23.78
CA VAL A 156 3.56 -15.57 -22.90
C VAL A 156 4.42 -14.60 -23.72
N LYS A 157 4.99 -15.03 -24.84
CA LYS A 157 5.75 -14.12 -25.71
C LYS A 157 4.86 -13.02 -26.32
N ASP A 158 3.68 -13.40 -26.81
CA ASP A 158 2.79 -12.48 -27.52
C ASP A 158 2.17 -11.42 -26.59
N LEU A 159 1.75 -11.83 -25.39
CA LEU A 159 1.10 -10.95 -24.42
C LEU A 159 2.07 -10.32 -23.41
N SER A 160 3.31 -10.83 -23.36
CA SER A 160 4.38 -10.37 -22.47
C SER A 160 3.98 -10.22 -20.99
N PRO A 161 3.23 -11.16 -20.38
CA PRO A 161 3.04 -11.13 -18.93
C PRO A 161 4.38 -11.39 -18.22
N ARG A 162 4.54 -10.83 -17.03
CA ARG A 162 5.70 -11.06 -16.19
C ARG A 162 5.61 -12.45 -15.56
N ILE A 163 6.61 -13.29 -15.76
CA ILE A 163 6.66 -14.61 -15.11
C ILE A 163 7.07 -14.40 -13.65
N VAL A 164 6.18 -14.72 -12.72
CA VAL A 164 6.43 -14.63 -11.27
C VAL A 164 7.15 -15.87 -10.77
N SER A 165 6.74 -17.04 -11.25
CA SER A 165 7.37 -18.32 -10.93
C SER A 165 6.99 -19.37 -11.96
N GLN A 166 7.84 -20.38 -12.12
CA GLN A 166 7.57 -21.53 -12.97
C GLN A 166 8.16 -22.80 -12.36
N GLN A 167 7.43 -23.91 -12.47
CA GLN A 167 7.86 -25.23 -12.03
C GLN A 167 7.53 -26.23 -13.13
N PHE A 168 8.51 -27.03 -13.52
CA PHE A 168 8.37 -28.02 -14.58
C PHE A 168 8.78 -29.37 -14.02
N ASP A 169 7.78 -30.16 -13.63
CA ASP A 169 7.94 -31.55 -13.20
C ASP A 169 7.01 -32.43 -14.06
N ASN A 170 6.31 -33.40 -13.49
CA ASN A 170 5.29 -34.20 -14.19
C ASN A 170 4.19 -33.33 -14.82
N ASP A 171 3.75 -32.28 -14.11
CA ASP A 171 2.90 -31.22 -14.62
C ASP A 171 3.66 -29.88 -14.60
N CYS A 172 3.46 -29.06 -15.61
CA CYS A 172 4.06 -27.73 -15.70
C CYS A 172 3.14 -26.70 -15.04
N THR A 173 3.64 -25.95 -14.07
CA THR A 173 2.93 -24.83 -13.46
C THR A 173 3.65 -23.53 -13.75
N ILE A 174 2.94 -22.53 -14.25
CA ILE A 174 3.44 -21.17 -14.44
C ILE A 174 2.53 -20.15 -13.75
N ARG A 175 3.14 -19.22 -13.04
CA ARG A 175 2.47 -18.08 -12.41
C ARG A 175 2.82 -16.83 -13.20
N LEU A 176 1.81 -16.20 -13.77
CA LEU A 176 1.93 -15.04 -14.64
C LEU A 176 1.27 -13.83 -13.99
N ALA A 177 1.97 -12.70 -13.98
CA ALA A 177 1.41 -11.40 -13.63
C ALA A 177 1.16 -10.62 -14.93
N ILE A 178 -0.08 -10.18 -15.16
CA ILE A 178 -0.44 -9.40 -16.35
C ILE A 178 -1.32 -8.21 -15.95
N ARG A 179 -1.26 -7.12 -16.72
CA ARG A 179 -2.19 -6.00 -16.57
C ARG A 179 -3.63 -6.50 -16.49
N ARG A 180 -4.39 -6.01 -15.51
CA ARG A 180 -5.75 -6.49 -15.19
C ARG A 180 -6.70 -6.50 -16.40
N SER A 181 -6.67 -5.48 -17.26
CA SER A 181 -7.47 -5.46 -18.49
C SER A 181 -7.13 -6.57 -19.49
N MET A 182 -5.93 -7.14 -19.43
CA MET A 182 -5.46 -8.21 -20.31
C MET A 182 -5.63 -9.60 -19.70
N ALA A 183 -6.09 -9.70 -18.44
CA ALA A 183 -6.22 -10.96 -17.73
C ALA A 183 -7.20 -11.93 -18.42
N GLU A 184 -8.35 -11.42 -18.88
CA GLU A 184 -9.34 -12.23 -19.61
C GLU A 184 -8.80 -12.73 -20.96
N GLU A 185 -8.06 -11.88 -21.68
CA GLU A 185 -7.42 -12.28 -22.94
C GLU A 185 -6.35 -13.36 -22.69
N LEU A 186 -5.53 -13.21 -21.64
CA LEU A 186 -4.55 -14.22 -21.25
C LEU A 186 -5.22 -15.56 -20.90
N ARG A 187 -6.30 -15.54 -20.09
CA ARG A 187 -7.08 -16.75 -19.75
C ARG A 187 -7.63 -17.44 -20.99
N SER A 188 -8.25 -16.66 -21.88
CA SER A 188 -8.81 -17.14 -23.13
C SER A 188 -7.76 -17.82 -24.00
N ARG A 189 -6.59 -17.18 -24.19
CA ARG A 189 -5.50 -17.73 -25.01
C ARG A 189 -4.79 -18.93 -24.39
N LEU A 190 -4.73 -19.03 -23.07
CA LEU A 190 -4.21 -20.20 -22.36
C LEU A 190 -5.22 -21.36 -22.31
N GLY A 191 -6.47 -21.15 -22.74
CA GLY A 191 -7.53 -22.16 -22.66
C GLY A 191 -8.03 -22.41 -21.23
N VAL A 192 -7.82 -21.44 -20.32
CA VAL A 192 -8.34 -21.50 -18.95
C VAL A 192 -9.81 -21.11 -18.98
N GLY A 193 -10.69 -22.11 -19.10
CA GLY A 193 -12.11 -21.92 -18.82
C GLY A 193 -12.28 -21.49 -17.37
N GLY A 194 -12.94 -20.35 -17.14
CA GLY A 194 -13.04 -19.66 -15.84
C GLY A 194 -13.38 -20.56 -14.66
N LYS A 195 -12.36 -21.10 -14.00
CA LYS A 195 -12.37 -21.47 -12.60
C LYS A 195 -11.04 -21.02 -12.01
N ALA A 196 -11.06 -19.82 -11.43
CA ALA A 196 -10.07 -19.43 -10.45
C ALA A 196 -10.09 -20.52 -9.35
N SER A 197 -9.03 -21.32 -9.28
CA SER A 197 -8.81 -22.13 -8.10
C SER A 197 -8.46 -21.17 -6.96
N PRO A 198 -9.02 -21.33 -5.75
CA PRO A 198 -8.63 -20.50 -4.63
C PRO A 198 -7.15 -20.75 -4.37
N GLY A 199 -6.38 -19.67 -4.24
CA GLY A 199 -4.99 -19.74 -3.80
C GLY A 199 -4.89 -20.55 -2.50
N PRO A 200 -3.71 -21.11 -2.18
CA PRO A 200 -3.54 -21.87 -0.96
C PRO A 200 -3.98 -21.01 0.22
N SER A 201 -4.95 -21.54 0.97
CA SER A 201 -5.28 -21.03 2.29
C SER A 201 -4.01 -21.09 3.13
N GLU A 202 -3.64 -19.98 3.76
CA GLU A 202 -2.69 -19.99 4.87
C GLU A 202 -3.33 -20.80 6.00
N GLY A 203 -3.10 -22.11 5.97
CA GLY A 203 -3.39 -23.03 7.05
C GLY A 203 -2.31 -22.84 8.11
N GLY A 204 -2.73 -22.35 9.27
CA GLY A 204 -1.86 -22.22 10.43
C GLY A 204 -1.34 -23.57 10.91
N GLU A 205 -0.07 -23.59 11.29
CA GLU A 205 0.45 -24.56 12.26
C GLU A 205 0.65 -23.84 13.60
N GLY A 206 -0.30 -24.09 14.50
CA GLY A 206 0.04 -24.10 15.91
C GLY A 206 0.79 -25.39 16.19
N LEU A 207 1.96 -25.27 16.84
CA LEU A 207 2.59 -26.38 17.54
C LEU A 207 2.93 -25.89 18.94
N ALA A 208 2.13 -26.41 19.88
CA ALA A 208 2.44 -26.45 21.29
C ALA A 208 3.72 -27.26 21.52
N GLY A 209 4.56 -26.74 22.40
CA GLY A 209 5.69 -27.39 23.05
C GLY A 209 6.06 -26.58 24.28
#